data_AF-A0AAV1R7N8-F1
#
_entry.id   AF-A0AAV1R7N8-F1
#
_cell.length_a   1.000
_cell.length_b   1.000
_cell.length_c   1.000
_cell.angle_alpha   90.00
_cell.angle_beta   90.00
_cell.angle_gamma   90.00
#
_symmetry.space_group_name_H-M   'P 1'
#
loop_
_entity.id
_entity.type
_entity.pdbx_description
1 polymer ?
#
loop_
_entity_poly.entity_id
_entity_poly.type
_entity_poly.pdbx_seq_one_letter_code
_entity_poly.pdbx_strand_id
1 'polypeptide(L)' 'MGEVGIITLERDAGRLLDCKVRMNFCPLGACALAGTGLPIDRFMTSDALGFTTPMRNR' A
#
# COMPACT_ATOMS: atom_id res chain seq x y z
N MET A 1 -26.60 8.74 -23.72
CA MET A 1 -25.78 7.55 -23.38
C MET A 1 -24.28 7.84 -23.27
N GLY A 2 -23.74 8.97 -23.78
CA GLY A 2 -22.30 9.26 -23.77
C GLY A 2 -21.71 9.86 -22.48
N GLU A 3 -22.44 10.68 -21.73
CA GLU A 3 -21.89 11.36 -20.54
C GLU A 3 -21.76 10.46 -19.30
N VAL A 4 -22.71 9.53 -19.10
CA VAL A 4 -22.72 8.64 -17.92
C VAL A 4 -21.55 7.64 -17.92
N GLY A 5 -21.09 7.24 -19.10
CA GLY A 5 -19.94 6.34 -19.26
C GLY A 5 -18.62 6.99 -18.84
N ILE A 6 -18.42 8.27 -19.15
CA ILE A 6 -17.21 9.02 -18.75
C ILE A 6 -17.13 9.16 -17.23
N ILE A 7 -18.23 9.56 -16.57
CA ILE A 7 -18.28 9.70 -15.11
C ILE A 7 -17.93 8.38 -14.41
N THR A 8 -18.40 7.25 -14.96
CA THR A 8 -18.13 5.93 -14.39
C THR A 8 -16.64 5.60 -14.47
N LEU A 9 -16.02 5.83 -15.62
CA LEU A 9 -14.60 5.59 -15.83
C LEU A 9 -13.70 6.48 -14.95
N GLU A 10 -14.05 7.75 -14.79
CA GLU A 10 -13.33 8.68 -13.91
C GLU A 10 -13.39 8.23 -12.44
N ARG A 11 -14.56 7.80 -11.97
CA ARG A 11 -14.72 7.29 -10.60
C ARG A 11 -13.90 6.03 -10.37
N ASP A 12 -13.85 5.13 -11.33
CA ASP A 12 -13.09 3.90 -11.22
C ASP A 12 -11.58 4.16 -11.28
N ALA A 13 -11.13 5.08 -12.13
CA ALA A 13 -9.74 5.54 -12.14
C ALA A 13 -9.32 6.13 -10.78
N GLY A 14 -10.16 6.96 -10.18
CA GLY A 14 -9.93 7.52 -8.84
C GLY A 14 -9.82 6.43 -7.78
N ARG A 15 -10.71 5.43 -7.79
CA ARG A 15 -10.66 4.29 -6.86
C ARG A 15 -9.37 3.48 -6.99
N LEU A 16 -8.91 3.24 -8.22
CA LEU A 16 -7.66 2.51 -8.47
C LEU A 16 -6.45 3.29 -7.98
N LEU A 17 -6.42 4.61 -8.18
CA LEU A 17 -5.37 5.49 -7.68
C LEU A 17 -5.30 5.46 -6.15
N ASP A 18 -6.46 5.61 -5.49
CA ASP A 18 -6.57 5.53 -4.03
C ASP A 18 -6.13 4.17 -3.48
N CYS A 19 -6.54 3.08 -4.14
CA CYS A 19 -6.12 1.73 -3.78
C CYS A 19 -4.60 1.57 -3.88
N LYS A 20 -3.99 2.07 -4.95
CA LYS A 20 -2.53 2.05 -5.13
C LYS A 20 -1.82 2.73 -3.96
N VAL A 21 -2.29 3.92 -3.55
CA VAL A 21 -1.68 4.65 -2.41
C VAL A 21 -1.82 3.87 -1.11
N ARG A 22 -3.02 3.34 -0.81
CA ARG A 22 -3.27 2.62 0.46
C ARG A 22 -2.55 1.27 0.55
N MET A 23 -2.34 0.58 -0.57
CA MET A 23 -1.68 -0.72 -0.59
C MET A 23 -0.15 -0.63 -0.63
N ASN A 24 0.43 0.57 -0.81
CA ASN A 24 1.88 0.74 -0.97
C ASN A 24 2.67 0.85 0.34
N PHE A 25 2.28 0.07 1.36
CA PHE A 25 3.00 -0.03 2.63
C PHE A 25 3.65 -1.41 2.74
N CYS A 26 4.92 -1.47 3.18
CA CYS A 26 5.69 -2.71 3.19
C CYS A 26 5.23 -3.66 4.33
N PRO A 27 4.77 -4.88 4.02
CA PRO A 27 4.36 -5.86 5.03
C PRO A 27 5.54 -6.62 5.66
N LEU A 28 6.75 -6.51 5.10
CA LEU A 28 7.89 -7.30 5.56
C LEU A 28 8.30 -6.93 6.99
N GLY A 29 8.62 -7.95 7.78
CA GLY A 29 8.93 -7.82 9.20
C GLY A 29 7.74 -7.92 10.15
N ALA A 30 6.50 -8.09 9.65
CA ALA A 30 5.32 -8.37 10.48
C ALA A 30 5.21 -9.86 10.91
N CYS A 31 5.93 -10.76 10.24
CA CYS A 31 5.88 -12.21 10.46
C CYS A 31 4.43 -12.73 10.52
N ALA A 32 4.08 -13.65 11.43
CA ALA A 32 2.74 -14.20 11.51
C ALA A 32 1.68 -13.15 11.90
N LEU A 33 1.96 -12.35 12.94
CA LEU A 33 1.08 -11.26 13.41
C LEU A 33 1.77 -10.26 14.35
N ALA A 34 2.82 -10.69 15.07
CA ALA A 34 3.45 -9.92 16.16
C ALA A 34 4.83 -9.34 15.80
N GLY A 35 5.24 -9.42 14.53
CA GLY A 35 6.59 -9.04 14.12
C GLY A 35 7.65 -10.08 14.49
N THR A 36 8.90 -9.63 14.59
CA THR A 36 10.07 -10.44 14.91
C THR A 36 10.86 -9.81 16.05
N GLY A 37 11.49 -10.65 16.89
CA GLY A 37 12.45 -10.21 17.90
C GLY A 37 13.87 -10.00 17.37
N LEU A 38 14.10 -10.29 16.07
CA LEU A 38 15.39 -10.02 15.43
C LEU A 38 15.58 -8.51 15.21
N PRO A 39 16.82 -7.99 15.34
CA PRO A 39 17.11 -6.58 15.12
C PRO A 39 17.18 -6.26 13.61
N ILE A 40 16.03 -6.26 12.94
CA ILE A 40 15.92 -5.93 11.51
C ILE A 40 15.56 -4.46 11.28
N ASP A 41 16.07 -3.88 10.19
CA ASP A 41 15.66 -2.57 9.72
C ASP A 41 14.55 -2.69 8.66
N ARG A 42 13.31 -2.47 9.10
CA ARG A 42 12.12 -2.52 8.24
C ARG A 42 12.06 -1.33 7.27
N PHE A 43 12.61 -0.17 7.64
CA PHE A 43 12.61 1.02 6.79
C PHE A 43 13.55 0.84 5.61
N MET A 44 14.76 0.35 5.86
CA MET A 44 15.72 0.00 4.81
C MET A 44 15.10 -0.99 3.81
N THR A 45 14.41 -2.01 4.30
CA THR A 45 13.76 -2.99 3.40
C THR A 45 12.62 -2.38 2.59
N SER A 46 11.79 -1.53 3.21
CA SER A 46 10.71 -0.82 2.51
C SER A 46 11.25 0.04 1.37
N ASP A 47 12.33 0.78 1.64
CA ASP A 47 13.00 1.66 0.67
C ASP A 47 13.60 0.85 -0.49
N ALA A 48 14.35 -0.22 -0.17
CA ALA A 48 14.96 -1.09 -1.17
C ALA A 48 13.93 -1.75 -2.12
N LEU A 49 12.70 -1.97 -1.65
CA LEU A 49 11.61 -2.56 -2.43
C LEU A 49 10.67 -1.52 -3.08
N GLY A 50 10.89 -0.23 -2.86
CA GLY A 50 10.10 0.86 -3.44
C GLY A 50 8.71 1.07 -2.80
N PHE A 51 8.51 0.58 -1.56
CA PHE A 51 7.30 0.86 -0.78
C PHE A 51 7.41 2.21 -0.07
N THR A 52 6.26 2.83 0.21
CA THR A 52 6.21 4.14 0.88
C THR A 52 6.86 4.10 2.27
N THR A 53 6.54 3.10 3.09
CA THR A 53 7.07 2.90 4.45
C THR A 53 6.58 1.55 5.01
N PRO A 54 7.16 1.00 6.09
CA PRO A 54 6.61 -0.20 6.73
C PRO A 54 5.17 -0.03 7.22
N MET A 55 4.38 -1.11 7.13
CA MET A 55 3.05 -1.15 7.73
C MET A 55 3.12 -0.91 9.24
N ARG A 56 2.22 -0.06 9.75
CA ARG A 56 2.03 0.20 11.19
C ARG A 56 0.80 -0.54 11.67
N ASN A 57 0.87 -1.13 12.86
CA ASN A 57 -0.31 -1.59 13.58
C ASN A 57 -0.82 -0.44 14.46
N ARG A 58 -2.14 -0.38 14.69
CA ARG A 58 -2.74 0.57 15.61
C ARG A 58 -2.88 -0.02 17.01
#